data_AF-A0A9D9Y149-F1
#
_entry.id   AF-A0A9D9Y149-F1
#
_cell.length_a   1.000
_cell.length_b   1.000
_cell.length_c   1.000
_cell.angle_alpha   90.00
_cell.angle_beta   90.00
_cell.angle_gamma   90.00
#
_symmetry.space_group_name_H-M   'P 1'
#
loop_
_entity.id
_entity.type
_entity.pdbx_description
1 polymer ?
#
loop_
_entity_poly.entity_id
_entity_poly.type
_entity_poly.pdbx_seq_one_letter_code
_entity_poly.pdbx_strand_id
1 'polypeptide(L)'
;GCSISAAPTAVSSVSALEALTGNPSISDGCTADVDLEVTHSDAASGTCPIVITRTYTIRDACMNALTIVHTINVDDNTVPVISGSITPTTLEGCSISAAPTAVTSVSALEALTGNPSISDACTADIDLEVTHSDAASGTCPIVITRTYTITDACLNEVTIVHSINVNDNTVPVVSGSITPTTVEGCSISAAPTAVTSVSALEALTGNPSISDGCTADVDLEVTHSDAASGTCPIVITRTYTIRDACLNASTMVHTINVDIPDNITEVGGPVVNSAIIESSLYAVTPLILPVFQNGCGQTITPTGPVLGGTYVQGGCTGTITYTYTYTDCAGNNELWVFTYQVDCKKINIKVNLQGSYSVSGDSIRTDLNRLHLLPGQDKMLSGLPSIMIGAPYTPFGQPYSAQPWNYTGNTGMIYGDPLSPGAPVGVIPYPKHVSDWVLVTIRENSILPAGNIFKCAGWIHKNGEITFPETCPNPLTINTSSTYYILVEHRNHLAVMDTASIIENGAYLNLDFSVNNSYAPIFRHGQNLLEPGVWGMIEGNVDQVSSRAGINSVDRTSWKNDQNKLGYNKGDIDMNSATNSLDETKWKLTQNKTTGISFN
;
A
#
# COMPACT_ATOMS: atom_id res chain seq x y z
N GLY A 1 39.82 -1.30 -88.99
CA GLY A 1 39.13 -1.19 -90.31
C GLY A 1 38.36 -2.47 -90.51
N CYS A 2 37.10 -2.42 -90.96
CA CYS A 2 36.15 -3.51 -90.65
C CYS A 2 35.88 -4.49 -91.78
N SER A 3 36.43 -4.27 -92.97
CA SER A 3 36.07 -5.05 -94.15
C SER A 3 37.16 -5.01 -95.20
N ILE A 4 37.04 -5.88 -96.19
CA ILE A 4 37.94 -5.92 -97.35
C ILE A 4 38.03 -4.59 -98.11
N SER A 5 37.02 -3.71 -98.01
CA SER A 5 37.06 -2.39 -98.65
C SER A 5 37.93 -1.37 -97.90
N ALA A 6 38.37 -1.69 -96.68
CA ALA A 6 39.36 -0.90 -95.96
C ALA A 6 40.79 -1.14 -96.46
N ALA A 7 41.00 -2.17 -97.30
CA ALA A 7 42.28 -2.36 -97.98
C ALA A 7 42.57 -1.20 -98.94
N PRO A 8 43.83 -0.78 -99.08
CA PRO A 8 44.22 0.19 -100.12
C PRO A 8 43.71 -0.26 -101.49
N THR A 9 43.39 0.69 -102.37
CA THR A 9 42.98 0.37 -103.74
C THR A 9 44.12 -0.35 -104.47
N ALA A 10 43.76 -1.33 -105.30
CA ALA A 10 44.75 -2.01 -106.11
C ALA A 10 45.32 -1.03 -107.15
N VAL A 11 46.63 -0.88 -107.17
CA VAL A 11 47.34 -0.13 -108.21
C VAL A 11 47.27 -0.85 -109.57
N SER A 12 47.32 -0.10 -110.66
CA SER A 12 47.17 -0.62 -112.03
C SER A 12 48.32 -0.25 -112.96
N SER A 13 49.45 0.21 -112.42
CA SER A 13 50.65 0.51 -113.19
C SER A 13 51.88 -0.03 -112.47
N VAL A 14 52.92 -0.33 -113.24
CA VAL A 14 54.20 -0.80 -112.69
C VAL A 14 54.80 0.24 -111.76
N SER A 15 54.84 1.52 -112.16
CA SER A 15 55.32 2.63 -111.31
C SER A 15 54.63 2.71 -109.94
N ALA A 16 53.34 2.41 -109.88
CA ALA A 16 52.58 2.43 -108.64
C ALA A 16 52.77 1.14 -107.82
N LEU A 17 53.04 0.00 -108.46
CA LEU A 17 53.45 -1.26 -107.82
C LEU A 17 54.82 -1.13 -107.15
N GLU A 18 55.79 -0.51 -107.84
CA GLU A 18 57.14 -0.28 -107.30
C GLU A 18 57.12 0.71 -106.12
N ALA A 19 56.13 1.60 -106.07
CA ALA A 19 55.91 2.52 -104.95
C ALA A 19 55.25 1.87 -103.72
N LEU A 20 54.80 0.61 -103.81
CA LEU A 20 54.25 -0.12 -102.65
C LEU A 20 55.35 -0.47 -101.63
N THR A 21 54.93 -0.71 -100.39
CA THR A 21 55.82 -1.15 -99.32
C THR A 21 56.51 -2.47 -99.69
N GLY A 22 57.83 -2.51 -99.53
CA GLY A 22 58.67 -3.61 -100.03
C GLY A 22 59.42 -3.27 -101.32
N ASN A 23 59.07 -2.17 -101.99
CA ASN A 23 59.76 -1.60 -103.15
C ASN A 23 60.15 -2.67 -104.19
N PRO A 24 59.18 -3.44 -104.74
CA PRO A 24 59.48 -4.42 -105.75
C PRO A 24 60.08 -3.72 -106.98
N SER A 25 61.10 -4.31 -107.60
CA SER A 25 61.66 -3.79 -108.85
C SER A 25 61.13 -4.65 -110.00
N ILE A 26 60.49 -4.01 -110.97
CA ILE A 26 59.82 -4.66 -112.10
C ILE A 26 60.39 -4.05 -113.37
N SER A 27 60.90 -4.88 -114.27
CA SER A 27 61.43 -4.42 -115.56
C SER A 27 61.26 -5.50 -116.62
N ASP A 28 60.97 -5.11 -117.86
CA ASP A 28 61.03 -6.00 -119.02
C ASP A 28 62.06 -5.50 -120.04
N GLY A 29 62.73 -6.43 -120.72
CA GLY A 29 63.80 -6.08 -121.67
C GLY A 29 63.29 -5.50 -122.99
N CYS A 30 62.01 -5.70 -123.32
CA CYS A 30 61.42 -5.41 -124.62
C CYS A 30 60.17 -4.51 -124.55
N THR A 31 59.48 -4.49 -123.41
CA THR A 31 58.28 -3.68 -123.14
C THR A 31 58.65 -2.59 -122.14
N ALA A 32 58.37 -1.33 -122.48
CA ALA A 32 58.58 -0.24 -121.53
C ALA A 32 57.60 -0.39 -120.35
N ASP A 33 57.99 0.01 -119.13
CA ASP A 33 57.18 -0.17 -117.92
C ASP A 33 55.80 0.47 -117.97
N VAL A 34 55.64 1.54 -118.76
CA VAL A 34 54.35 2.22 -118.98
C VAL A 34 53.38 1.38 -119.82
N ASP A 35 53.90 0.45 -120.61
CA ASP A 35 53.14 -0.41 -121.53
C ASP A 35 52.89 -1.81 -120.94
N LEU A 36 53.38 -2.10 -119.73
CA LEU A 36 53.10 -3.36 -119.01
C LEU A 36 51.68 -3.36 -118.45
N GLU A 37 50.92 -4.40 -118.77
CA GLU A 37 49.55 -4.57 -118.27
C GLU A 37 49.57 -5.10 -116.84
N VAL A 38 48.93 -4.40 -115.90
CA VAL A 38 48.81 -4.83 -114.50
C VAL A 38 47.35 -5.17 -114.19
N THR A 39 47.12 -6.42 -113.81
CA THR A 39 45.83 -6.92 -113.29
C THR A 39 46.00 -7.44 -111.86
N HIS A 40 44.91 -7.56 -111.10
CA HIS A 40 44.96 -8.06 -109.72
C HIS A 40 43.78 -8.99 -109.41
N SER A 41 43.97 -9.85 -108.40
CA SER A 41 42.90 -10.63 -107.77
C SER A 41 43.10 -10.71 -106.26
N ASP A 42 42.02 -10.59 -105.51
CA ASP A 42 42.03 -10.59 -104.04
C ASP A 42 41.38 -11.86 -103.48
N ALA A 43 42.00 -12.45 -102.46
CA ALA A 43 41.39 -13.46 -101.60
C ALA A 43 41.50 -13.01 -100.14
N ALA A 44 40.42 -13.13 -99.37
CA ALA A 44 40.38 -12.72 -97.95
C ALA A 44 40.06 -13.91 -97.04
N SER A 45 40.65 -13.92 -95.84
CA SER A 45 40.43 -14.92 -94.80
C SER A 45 40.63 -14.32 -93.40
N GLY A 46 40.11 -15.00 -92.37
CA GLY A 46 40.12 -14.47 -90.99
C GLY A 46 38.94 -13.55 -90.71
N THR A 47 38.64 -13.36 -89.42
CA THR A 47 37.57 -12.47 -88.93
C THR A 47 38.16 -11.23 -88.27
N CYS A 48 39.22 -11.40 -87.47
CA CYS A 48 40.07 -10.31 -87.02
C CYS A 48 41.48 -10.81 -86.61
N PRO A 49 42.56 -10.31 -87.25
CA PRO A 49 42.55 -9.43 -88.40
C PRO A 49 42.02 -10.14 -89.66
N ILE A 50 41.38 -9.38 -90.55
CA ILE A 50 41.08 -9.84 -91.91
C ILE A 50 42.39 -9.79 -92.71
N VAL A 51 42.86 -10.94 -93.18
CA VAL A 51 44.07 -11.06 -94.00
C VAL A 51 43.66 -11.15 -95.46
N ILE A 52 44.04 -10.14 -96.25
CA ILE A 52 43.80 -10.07 -97.69
C ILE A 52 45.10 -10.38 -98.41
N THR A 53 45.06 -11.43 -99.23
CA THR A 53 46.16 -11.79 -100.13
C THR A 53 45.82 -11.27 -101.52
N ARG A 54 46.46 -10.16 -101.92
CA ARG A 54 46.32 -9.56 -103.25
C ARG A 54 47.42 -10.06 -104.17
N THR A 55 47.04 -10.68 -105.28
CA THR A 55 48.00 -11.16 -106.30
C THR A 55 47.95 -10.24 -107.51
N TYR A 56 49.04 -9.54 -107.80
CA TYR A 56 49.22 -8.78 -109.03
C TYR A 56 49.77 -9.68 -110.12
N THR A 57 49.19 -9.60 -111.32
CA THR A 57 49.70 -10.26 -112.53
C THR A 57 50.11 -9.19 -113.53
N ILE A 58 51.42 -9.12 -113.82
CA ILE A 58 52.02 -8.18 -114.76
C ILE A 58 52.27 -8.92 -116.07
N ARG A 59 51.78 -8.38 -117.21
CA ARG A 59 51.95 -8.97 -118.54
C ARG A 59 52.70 -8.04 -119.48
N ASP A 60 53.61 -8.63 -120.25
CA ASP A 60 54.30 -7.94 -121.34
C ASP A 60 53.45 -7.89 -122.63
N ALA A 61 53.91 -7.16 -123.64
CA ALA A 61 53.22 -7.07 -124.94
C ALA A 61 53.07 -8.43 -125.66
N CYS A 62 53.82 -9.45 -125.24
CA CYS A 62 53.79 -10.83 -125.74
C CYS A 62 52.96 -11.79 -124.86
N MET A 63 52.29 -11.28 -123.83
CA MET A 63 51.46 -12.01 -122.85
C MET A 63 52.23 -12.90 -121.84
N ASN A 64 53.56 -12.81 -121.75
CA ASN A 64 54.30 -13.46 -120.66
C ASN A 64 53.94 -12.80 -119.32
N ALA A 65 53.82 -13.58 -118.24
CA ALA A 65 53.29 -13.09 -116.98
C ALA A 65 54.26 -13.30 -115.80
N LEU A 66 54.34 -12.30 -114.92
CA LEU A 66 54.95 -12.35 -113.59
C LEU A 66 53.87 -12.10 -112.53
N THR A 67 53.95 -12.81 -111.40
CA THR A 67 53.04 -12.56 -110.26
C THR A 67 53.77 -12.07 -109.02
N ILE A 68 53.15 -11.13 -108.31
CA ILE A 68 53.61 -10.59 -107.02
C ILE A 68 52.47 -10.69 -106.02
N VAL A 69 52.77 -11.19 -104.82
CA VAL A 69 51.79 -11.32 -103.72
C VAL A 69 52.01 -10.18 -102.72
N HIS A 70 50.93 -9.45 -102.41
CA HIS A 70 50.85 -8.42 -101.38
C HIS A 70 49.88 -8.88 -100.29
N THR A 71 50.40 -9.12 -99.09
CA THR A 71 49.58 -9.44 -97.91
C THR A 71 49.20 -8.16 -97.20
N ILE A 72 47.90 -7.92 -97.03
CA ILE A 72 47.33 -6.76 -96.36
C ILE A 72 46.57 -7.27 -95.14
N ASN A 73 46.97 -6.81 -93.94
CA ASN A 73 46.23 -7.09 -92.71
C ASN A 73 45.31 -5.91 -92.42
N VAL A 74 44.01 -6.18 -92.43
CA VAL A 74 42.97 -5.25 -92.02
C VAL A 74 42.59 -5.63 -90.61
N ASP A 75 43.09 -4.84 -89.65
CA ASP A 75 42.88 -5.06 -88.23
C ASP A 75 41.92 -4.03 -87.65
N ASP A 76 41.18 -4.42 -86.60
CA ASP A 76 40.48 -3.44 -85.78
C ASP A 76 41.23 -3.20 -84.48
N ASN A 77 41.55 -1.93 -84.26
CA ASN A 77 42.25 -1.45 -83.06
C ASN A 77 41.39 -0.41 -82.32
N THR A 78 40.11 -0.28 -82.67
CA THR A 78 39.19 0.61 -81.98
C THR A 78 38.40 -0.19 -80.95
N VAL A 79 38.38 0.27 -79.71
CA VAL A 79 37.50 -0.29 -78.68
C VAL A 79 36.04 0.05 -78.99
N PRO A 80 35.08 -0.77 -78.52
CA PRO A 80 33.67 -0.40 -78.55
C PRO A 80 33.42 0.94 -77.87
N VAL A 81 32.41 1.67 -78.33
CA VAL A 81 32.02 2.96 -77.78
C VAL A 81 30.80 2.78 -76.89
N ILE A 82 30.91 3.27 -75.65
CA ILE A 82 29.77 3.38 -74.72
C ILE A 82 29.39 4.86 -74.60
N SER A 83 28.09 5.14 -74.71
CA SER A 83 27.53 6.44 -74.37
C SER A 83 26.44 6.29 -73.28
N GLY A 84 26.36 7.25 -72.36
CA GLY A 84 25.48 7.18 -71.19
C GLY A 84 26.11 6.49 -69.99
N SER A 85 25.28 6.10 -69.02
CA SER A 85 25.69 5.48 -67.76
C SER A 85 24.57 4.60 -67.22
N ILE A 86 24.90 3.61 -66.39
CA ILE A 86 23.89 2.82 -65.67
C ILE A 86 23.52 3.56 -64.38
N THR A 87 22.22 3.79 -64.17
CA THR A 87 21.70 4.45 -62.96
C THR A 87 21.87 3.54 -61.75
N PRO A 88 22.34 4.05 -60.59
CA PRO A 88 22.43 3.26 -59.37
C PRO A 88 21.07 2.67 -58.97
N THR A 89 21.09 1.42 -58.50
CA THR A 89 19.87 0.72 -58.05
C THR A 89 19.90 0.57 -56.53
N THR A 90 18.79 0.84 -55.85
CA THR A 90 18.62 0.60 -54.41
C THR A 90 17.61 -0.52 -54.19
N LEU A 91 17.97 -1.51 -53.38
CA LEU A 91 17.19 -2.72 -53.12
C LEU A 91 17.07 -2.99 -51.62
N GLU A 92 15.94 -3.55 -51.23
CA GLU A 92 15.73 -4.10 -49.89
C GLU A 92 16.46 -5.45 -49.75
N GLY A 93 17.28 -5.60 -48.72
CA GLY A 93 17.88 -6.89 -48.39
C GLY A 93 19.10 -6.80 -47.47
N CYS A 94 19.63 -7.97 -47.15
CA CYS A 94 20.63 -8.13 -46.08
C CYS A 94 21.98 -8.64 -46.59
N SER A 95 22.08 -9.03 -47.86
CA SER A 95 23.29 -9.62 -48.41
C SER A 95 23.42 -9.39 -49.91
N ILE A 96 24.59 -9.71 -50.46
CA ILE A 96 24.87 -9.61 -51.89
C ILE A 96 23.93 -10.45 -52.76
N SER A 97 23.26 -11.47 -52.20
CA SER A 97 22.29 -12.28 -52.95
C SER A 97 21.00 -11.53 -53.31
N ALA A 98 20.76 -10.37 -52.69
CA ALA A 98 19.63 -9.51 -53.05
C ALA A 98 19.84 -8.81 -54.42
N ALA A 99 21.09 -8.72 -54.89
CA ALA A 99 21.37 -8.15 -56.19
C ALA A 99 20.83 -9.05 -57.33
N PRO A 100 20.20 -8.47 -58.36
CA PRO A 100 19.81 -9.20 -59.56
C PRO A 100 21.01 -9.89 -60.21
N THR A 101 20.74 -10.99 -60.92
CA THR A 101 21.74 -11.66 -61.76
C THR A 101 22.29 -10.70 -62.80
N ALA A 102 23.61 -10.73 -63.03
CA ALA A 102 24.24 -9.91 -64.06
C ALA A 102 23.72 -10.27 -65.45
N VAL A 103 23.55 -9.25 -66.29
CA VAL A 103 23.20 -9.42 -67.70
C VAL A 103 24.45 -9.78 -68.52
N THR A 104 24.29 -10.55 -69.60
CA THR A 104 25.41 -11.10 -70.39
C THR A 104 25.29 -10.81 -71.88
N SER A 105 24.48 -9.83 -72.29
CA SER A 105 24.34 -9.40 -73.68
C SER A 105 24.24 -7.89 -73.75
N VAL A 106 24.71 -7.31 -74.86
CA VAL A 106 24.61 -5.86 -75.10
C VAL A 106 23.17 -5.38 -75.01
N SER A 107 22.24 -6.05 -75.69
CA SER A 107 20.81 -5.72 -75.65
C SER A 107 20.21 -5.67 -74.23
N ALA A 108 20.69 -6.51 -73.32
CA ALA A 108 20.24 -6.54 -71.94
C ALA A 108 20.93 -5.46 -71.08
N LEU A 109 22.19 -5.10 -71.39
CA LEU A 109 22.86 -3.94 -70.78
C LEU A 109 22.17 -2.63 -71.17
N GLU A 110 21.84 -2.46 -72.45
CA GLU A 110 21.16 -1.26 -72.96
C GLU A 110 19.74 -1.10 -72.39
N ALA A 111 19.12 -2.21 -71.96
CA ALA A 111 17.83 -2.21 -71.28
C ALA A 111 17.91 -1.87 -69.79
N LEU A 112 19.12 -1.76 -69.20
CA LEU A 112 19.27 -1.31 -67.82
C LEU A 112 18.90 0.16 -67.68
N THR A 113 18.34 0.52 -66.52
CA THR A 113 17.98 1.91 -66.20
C THR A 113 19.18 2.83 -66.36
N GLY A 114 19.01 3.93 -67.09
CA GLY A 114 20.12 4.80 -67.53
C GLY A 114 20.40 4.66 -69.03
N ASN A 115 19.87 3.60 -69.65
CA ASN A 115 19.85 3.35 -71.10
C ASN A 115 21.22 3.58 -71.73
N PRO A 116 22.29 2.89 -71.27
CA PRO A 116 23.57 3.00 -71.94
C PRO A 116 23.40 2.55 -73.39
N SER A 117 24.08 3.21 -74.32
CA SER A 117 24.14 2.78 -75.71
C SER A 117 25.55 2.31 -76.02
N ILE A 118 25.65 1.09 -76.55
CA ILE A 118 26.90 0.39 -76.82
C ILE A 118 26.93 0.10 -78.31
N SER A 119 28.02 0.46 -78.98
CA SER A 119 28.17 0.19 -80.40
C SER A 119 29.64 0.03 -80.74
N ASP A 120 29.94 -0.78 -81.75
CA ASP A 120 31.27 -0.87 -82.33
C ASP A 120 31.23 -0.65 -83.84
N ALA A 121 32.32 -0.16 -84.41
CA ALA A 121 32.39 0.13 -85.84
C ALA A 121 32.51 -1.14 -86.70
N CYS A 122 33.13 -2.20 -86.17
CA CYS A 122 33.49 -3.41 -86.90
C CYS A 122 32.78 -4.66 -86.39
N THR A 123 32.32 -4.67 -85.15
CA THR A 123 31.59 -5.77 -84.52
C THR A 123 30.13 -5.39 -84.35
N ALA A 124 29.20 -6.22 -84.84
CA ALA A 124 27.78 -5.98 -84.63
C ALA A 124 27.41 -6.21 -83.15
N ASP A 125 26.42 -5.48 -82.63
CA ASP A 125 26.06 -5.53 -81.20
C ASP A 125 25.73 -6.93 -80.67
N ILE A 126 25.22 -7.82 -81.53
CA ILE A 126 24.88 -9.21 -81.16
C ILE A 126 26.14 -10.09 -80.98
N ASP A 127 27.25 -9.69 -81.58
CA ASP A 127 28.52 -10.42 -81.59
C ASP A 127 29.53 -9.85 -80.58
N LEU A 128 29.19 -8.75 -79.89
CA LEU A 128 29.97 -8.22 -78.77
C LEU A 128 29.83 -9.14 -77.55
N GLU A 129 30.96 -9.55 -76.98
CA GLU A 129 30.99 -10.37 -75.77
C GLU A 129 30.84 -9.48 -74.53
N VAL A 130 30.01 -9.91 -73.57
CA VAL A 130 29.80 -9.21 -72.30
C VAL A 130 30.15 -10.13 -71.14
N THR A 131 31.13 -9.73 -70.34
CA THR A 131 31.48 -10.37 -69.07
C THR A 131 31.28 -9.39 -67.90
N HIS A 132 31.29 -9.89 -66.67
CA HIS A 132 31.11 -9.05 -65.48
C HIS A 132 31.99 -9.50 -64.31
N SER A 133 32.21 -8.58 -63.38
CA SER A 133 32.80 -8.85 -62.07
C SER A 133 32.15 -7.99 -60.99
N ASP A 134 31.98 -8.55 -59.79
CA ASP A 134 31.34 -7.88 -58.65
C ASP A 134 32.34 -7.66 -57.52
N ALA A 135 32.34 -6.45 -56.97
CA ALA A 135 33.01 -6.12 -55.71
C ALA A 135 31.99 -5.51 -54.75
N ALA A 136 31.94 -5.98 -53.50
CA ALA A 136 31.02 -5.49 -52.48
C ALA A 136 31.77 -4.83 -51.31
N SER A 137 31.20 -3.77 -50.75
CA SER A 137 31.72 -3.07 -49.56
C SER A 137 30.60 -2.51 -48.70
N GLY A 138 30.89 -2.16 -47.44
CA GLY A 138 29.88 -1.72 -46.49
C GLY A 138 29.13 -2.88 -45.83
N THR A 139 28.41 -2.56 -44.74
CA THR A 139 27.60 -3.52 -43.98
C THR A 139 26.12 -3.16 -44.04
N CYS A 140 25.79 -1.87 -43.97
CA CYS A 140 24.47 -1.36 -44.30
C CYS A 140 24.52 0.16 -44.58
N PRO A 141 24.26 0.62 -45.82
CA PRO A 141 23.99 -0.21 -46.99
C PRO A 141 25.23 -0.98 -47.47
N ILE A 142 25.02 -2.18 -48.02
CA ILE A 142 26.01 -2.90 -48.81
C ILE A 142 26.02 -2.29 -50.22
N VAL A 143 27.17 -1.81 -50.68
CA VAL A 143 27.35 -1.24 -52.01
C VAL A 143 28.10 -2.25 -52.88
N ILE A 144 27.42 -2.79 -53.89
CA ILE A 144 27.96 -3.69 -54.90
C ILE A 144 28.31 -2.87 -56.13
N THR A 145 29.59 -2.85 -56.49
CA THR A 145 30.11 -2.27 -57.73
C THR A 145 30.26 -3.40 -58.75
N ARG A 146 29.34 -3.48 -59.69
CA ARG A 146 29.38 -4.44 -60.81
C ARG A 146 30.04 -3.78 -62.01
N THR A 147 31.14 -4.37 -62.50
CA THR A 147 31.85 -3.89 -63.69
C THR A 147 31.55 -4.83 -64.84
N TYR A 148 30.95 -4.30 -65.91
CA TYR A 148 30.77 -5.02 -67.18
C TYR A 148 31.93 -4.72 -68.11
N THR A 149 32.52 -5.76 -68.71
CA THR A 149 33.53 -5.64 -69.76
C THR A 149 32.89 -6.06 -71.08
N ILE A 150 32.95 -5.17 -72.07
CA ILE A 150 32.44 -5.39 -73.43
C ILE A 150 33.66 -5.57 -74.34
N THR A 151 33.73 -6.71 -75.01
CA THR A 151 34.87 -7.12 -75.82
C THR A 151 34.41 -7.30 -77.27
N ASP A 152 35.11 -6.67 -78.21
CA ASP A 152 34.85 -6.82 -79.64
C ASP A 152 35.43 -8.13 -80.21
N ALA A 153 35.16 -8.41 -81.49
CA ALA A 153 35.67 -9.61 -82.15
C ALA A 153 37.21 -9.65 -82.31
N CYS A 154 37.88 -8.53 -82.06
CA CYS A 154 39.33 -8.32 -82.16
C CYS A 154 40.02 -8.26 -80.79
N LEU A 155 39.28 -8.48 -79.70
CA LEU A 155 39.71 -8.43 -78.30
C LEU A 155 40.01 -7.02 -77.77
N ASN A 156 39.49 -5.97 -78.40
CA ASN A 156 39.51 -4.62 -77.83
C ASN A 156 38.38 -4.51 -76.78
N GLU A 157 38.69 -3.96 -75.61
CA GLU A 157 37.78 -3.95 -74.46
C GLU A 157 37.44 -2.53 -73.97
N VAL A 158 36.20 -2.35 -73.51
CA VAL A 158 35.74 -1.17 -72.76
C VAL A 158 34.87 -1.61 -71.59
N THR A 159 34.85 -0.83 -70.52
CA THR A 159 34.10 -1.17 -69.30
C THR A 159 33.06 -0.12 -68.92
N ILE A 160 31.92 -0.55 -68.36
CA ILE A 160 30.93 0.31 -67.70
C ILE A 160 30.58 -0.25 -66.32
N VAL A 161 30.35 0.64 -65.35
CA VAL A 161 30.05 0.27 -63.95
C VAL A 161 28.58 0.47 -63.61
N HIS A 162 28.03 -0.43 -62.79
CA HIS A 162 26.70 -0.38 -62.18
C HIS A 162 26.83 -0.45 -60.67
N SER A 163 26.35 0.59 -59.98
CA SER A 163 26.29 0.62 -58.51
C SER A 163 24.95 0.08 -58.02
N ILE A 164 24.96 -0.97 -57.20
CA ILE A 164 23.77 -1.57 -56.59
C ILE A 164 23.90 -1.43 -55.07
N ASN A 165 23.02 -0.65 -54.46
CA ASN A 165 22.94 -0.44 -53.02
C ASN A 165 21.89 -1.39 -52.45
N VAL A 166 22.29 -2.31 -51.58
CA VAL A 166 21.41 -3.19 -50.82
C VAL A 166 21.34 -2.65 -49.40
N ASN A 167 20.15 -2.26 -48.97
CA ASN A 167 19.90 -1.70 -47.64
C ASN A 167 18.75 -2.45 -46.99
N ASP A 168 18.78 -2.60 -45.67
CA ASP A 168 17.61 -3.03 -44.92
C ASP A 168 16.94 -1.80 -44.32
N ASN A 169 15.67 -1.62 -44.66
CA ASN A 169 14.80 -0.54 -44.20
C ASN A 169 13.64 -1.06 -43.36
N THR A 170 13.62 -2.36 -43.07
CA THR A 170 12.62 -2.98 -42.20
C THR A 170 13.04 -2.85 -40.75
N VAL A 171 12.09 -2.52 -39.87
CA VAL A 171 12.35 -2.46 -38.43
C VAL A 171 12.28 -3.87 -37.83
N PRO A 172 13.01 -4.16 -36.74
CA PRO A 172 12.85 -5.40 -36.00
C PRO A 172 11.40 -5.61 -35.58
N VAL A 173 10.88 -6.82 -35.72
CA VAL A 173 9.54 -7.17 -35.30
C VAL A 173 9.55 -7.49 -33.81
N VAL A 174 8.69 -6.82 -33.05
CA VAL A 174 8.45 -7.09 -31.64
C VAL A 174 7.03 -7.58 -31.46
N SER A 175 6.86 -8.75 -30.84
CA SER A 175 5.55 -9.32 -30.51
C SER A 175 5.46 -9.70 -29.03
N GLY A 176 4.24 -9.67 -28.48
CA GLY A 176 4.01 -9.86 -27.04
C GLY A 176 4.21 -8.59 -26.21
N SER A 177 4.32 -8.75 -24.89
CA SER A 177 4.56 -7.65 -23.96
C SER A 177 5.34 -8.14 -22.74
N ILE A 178 6.00 -7.22 -22.05
CA ILE A 178 6.62 -7.51 -20.75
C ILE A 178 5.56 -7.32 -19.68
N THR A 179 5.40 -8.34 -18.83
CA THR A 179 4.48 -8.28 -17.69
C THR A 179 5.00 -7.27 -16.67
N PRO A 180 4.14 -6.41 -16.09
CA PRO A 180 4.55 -5.50 -15.03
C PRO A 180 5.20 -6.24 -13.85
N THR A 181 6.25 -5.66 -13.29
CA THR A 181 6.95 -6.22 -12.13
C THR A 181 6.74 -5.34 -10.91
N THR A 182 6.47 -5.94 -9.75
CA THR A 182 6.43 -5.23 -8.46
C THR A 182 7.65 -5.61 -7.63
N VAL A 183 8.33 -4.62 -7.05
CA VAL A 183 9.48 -4.78 -6.15
C VAL A 183 9.34 -3.87 -4.93
N GLU A 184 9.95 -4.27 -3.82
CA GLU A 184 9.99 -3.46 -2.60
C GLU A 184 11.18 -2.50 -2.60
N GLY A 185 10.96 -1.23 -2.29
CA GLY A 185 12.03 -0.26 -2.15
C GLY A 185 11.60 1.19 -1.92
N CYS A 186 12.60 2.04 -1.65
CA CYS A 186 12.38 3.43 -1.25
C CYS A 186 12.74 4.46 -2.34
N SER A 187 13.26 4.00 -3.47
CA SER A 187 13.62 4.86 -4.59
C SER A 187 13.73 4.06 -5.89
N ILE A 188 13.96 4.76 -7.00
CA ILE A 188 14.18 4.13 -8.30
C ILE A 188 15.34 3.13 -8.33
N SER A 189 16.28 3.21 -7.37
CA SER A 189 17.41 2.27 -7.28
C SER A 189 16.99 0.85 -6.92
N ALA A 190 15.76 0.63 -6.46
CA ALA A 190 15.22 -0.69 -6.16
C ALA A 190 14.81 -1.46 -7.43
N ALA A 191 14.65 -0.77 -8.56
CA ALA A 191 14.33 -1.41 -9.82
C ALA A 191 15.45 -2.38 -10.25
N PRO A 192 15.11 -3.55 -10.82
CA PRO A 192 16.09 -4.44 -11.40
C PRO A 192 16.93 -3.74 -12.48
N THR A 193 18.19 -4.14 -12.63
CA THR A 193 19.06 -3.66 -13.70
C THR A 193 18.45 -3.97 -15.05
N ALA A 194 18.45 -3.01 -15.97
CA ALA A 194 17.96 -3.21 -17.33
C ALA A 194 18.81 -4.26 -18.06
N VAL A 195 18.16 -5.11 -18.84
CA VAL A 195 18.82 -6.08 -19.72
C VAL A 195 19.27 -5.41 -21.02
N THR A 196 20.32 -5.92 -21.63
CA THR A 196 20.96 -5.31 -22.82
C THR A 196 21.14 -6.28 -23.98
N SER A 197 20.38 -7.38 -24.02
CA SER A 197 20.38 -8.33 -25.14
C SER A 197 18.97 -8.81 -25.42
N VAL A 198 18.71 -9.21 -26.66
CA VAL A 198 17.42 -9.77 -27.07
C VAL A 198 17.11 -11.03 -26.27
N SER A 199 18.04 -11.98 -26.16
CA SER A 199 17.82 -13.21 -25.38
C SER A 199 17.41 -12.95 -23.92
N ALA A 200 17.93 -11.87 -23.31
CA ALA A 200 17.56 -11.50 -21.94
C ALA A 200 16.21 -10.78 -21.88
N LEU A 201 15.84 -9.99 -22.89
CA LEU A 201 14.48 -9.43 -23.03
C LEU A 201 13.43 -10.52 -23.20
N GLU A 202 13.70 -11.50 -24.06
CA GLU A 202 12.79 -12.63 -24.30
C GLU A 202 12.64 -13.55 -23.08
N ALA A 203 13.62 -13.54 -22.18
CA ALA A 203 13.56 -14.25 -20.90
C ALA A 203 12.79 -13.49 -19.81
N LEU A 204 12.40 -12.22 -20.02
CA LEU A 204 11.56 -11.50 -19.06
C LEU A 204 10.14 -12.08 -19.05
N THR A 205 9.49 -12.00 -17.89
CA THR A 205 8.09 -12.41 -17.72
C THR A 205 7.19 -11.71 -18.73
N GLY A 206 6.37 -12.49 -19.43
CA GLY A 206 5.61 -12.05 -20.60
C GLY A 206 6.14 -12.61 -21.92
N ASN A 207 7.38 -13.12 -21.90
CA ASN A 207 8.04 -13.82 -23.00
C ASN A 207 7.86 -13.09 -24.34
N PRO A 208 8.26 -11.81 -24.44
CA PRO A 208 8.21 -11.11 -25.71
C PRO A 208 9.07 -11.88 -26.73
N SER A 209 8.69 -11.84 -28.00
CA SER A 209 9.48 -12.40 -29.09
C SER A 209 9.94 -11.28 -30.00
N ILE A 210 11.24 -11.24 -30.24
CA ILE A 210 11.90 -10.21 -31.04
C ILE A 210 12.62 -10.93 -32.17
N SER A 211 12.43 -10.48 -33.40
CA SER A 211 13.10 -11.07 -34.55
C SER A 211 13.28 -10.02 -35.64
N ASP A 212 14.34 -10.14 -36.42
CA ASP A 212 14.56 -9.33 -37.61
C ASP A 212 14.89 -10.21 -38.83
N GLY A 213 14.51 -9.73 -40.02
CA GLY A 213 14.71 -10.48 -41.25
C GLY A 213 16.16 -10.48 -41.74
N CYS A 214 16.94 -9.47 -41.35
CA CYS A 214 18.28 -9.19 -41.85
C CYS A 214 19.36 -9.25 -40.77
N THR A 215 19.00 -9.00 -39.53
CA THR A 215 19.89 -9.02 -38.38
C THR A 215 19.53 -10.20 -37.47
N ALA A 216 20.50 -11.06 -37.19
CA ALA A 216 20.29 -12.16 -36.25
C ALA A 216 20.06 -11.61 -34.83
N ASP A 217 19.26 -12.30 -34.02
CA ASP A 217 18.87 -11.82 -32.68
C ASP A 217 20.04 -11.48 -31.76
N VAL A 218 21.17 -12.19 -31.90
CA VAL A 218 22.39 -11.95 -31.11
C VAL A 218 23.09 -10.64 -31.47
N ASP A 219 22.86 -10.15 -32.70
CA ASP A 219 23.50 -8.95 -33.25
C ASP A 219 22.57 -7.71 -33.17
N LEU A 220 21.32 -7.89 -32.71
CA LEU A 220 20.41 -6.78 -32.43
C LEU A 220 20.91 -5.97 -31.21
N GLU A 221 21.03 -4.65 -31.39
CA GLU A 221 21.42 -3.75 -30.31
C GLU A 221 20.22 -3.43 -29.42
N VAL A 222 20.37 -3.60 -28.10
CA VAL A 222 19.33 -3.25 -27.11
C VAL A 222 19.83 -2.14 -26.20
N THR A 223 19.12 -1.01 -26.22
CA THR A 223 19.32 0.12 -25.31
C THR A 223 18.06 0.37 -24.49
N HIS A 224 18.16 1.15 -23.41
CA HIS A 224 17.00 1.46 -22.56
C HIS A 224 17.01 2.91 -22.06
N SER A 225 15.84 3.39 -21.66
CA SER A 225 15.65 4.64 -20.94
C SER A 225 14.55 4.50 -19.90
N ASP A 226 14.75 5.08 -18.71
CA ASP A 226 13.79 5.02 -17.61
C ASP A 226 13.14 6.38 -17.37
N ALA A 227 11.83 6.38 -17.18
CA ALA A 227 11.07 7.51 -16.65
C ALA A 227 10.32 7.07 -15.39
N ALA A 228 10.44 7.82 -14.30
CA ALA A 228 9.77 7.52 -13.04
C ALA A 228 8.67 8.55 -12.73
N SER A 229 7.58 8.08 -12.15
CA SER A 229 6.45 8.92 -11.70
C SER A 229 5.82 8.35 -10.43
N GLY A 230 5.01 9.16 -9.75
CA GLY A 230 4.40 8.78 -8.49
C GLY A 230 5.40 8.82 -7.32
N THR A 231 4.84 8.75 -6.11
CA THR A 231 5.62 8.74 -4.87
C THR A 231 5.35 7.49 -4.05
N CYS A 232 4.24 6.80 -4.31
CA CYS A 232 3.80 5.61 -3.58
C CYS A 232 2.55 5.00 -4.27
N PRO A 233 2.71 3.97 -5.11
CA PRO A 233 4.00 3.42 -5.52
C PRO A 233 4.78 4.35 -6.46
N ILE A 234 6.10 4.19 -6.53
CA ILE A 234 6.90 4.79 -7.61
C ILE A 234 6.74 3.88 -8.83
N VAL A 235 6.24 4.41 -9.93
CA VAL A 235 6.05 3.67 -11.18
C VAL A 235 7.16 4.08 -12.15
N ILE A 236 7.99 3.12 -12.52
CA ILE A 236 9.06 3.26 -13.51
C ILE A 236 8.56 2.67 -14.83
N THR A 237 8.52 3.52 -15.85
CA THR A 237 8.30 3.13 -17.24
C THR A 237 9.65 3.02 -17.92
N ARG A 238 10.11 1.78 -18.14
CA ARG A 238 11.35 1.48 -18.85
C ARG A 238 11.04 1.20 -20.33
N THR A 239 11.63 1.99 -21.22
CA THR A 239 11.49 1.80 -22.66
C THR A 239 12.76 1.17 -23.20
N TYR A 240 12.67 -0.03 -23.76
CA TYR A 240 13.74 -0.67 -24.52
C TYR A 240 13.65 -0.26 -25.99
N THR A 241 14.78 0.11 -26.58
CA THR A 241 14.93 0.37 -28.02
C THR A 241 15.81 -0.70 -28.62
N ILE A 242 15.26 -1.45 -29.57
CA ILE A 242 15.92 -2.54 -30.29
C ILE A 242 16.28 -2.02 -31.68
N ARG A 243 17.54 -2.12 -32.08
CA ARG A 243 18.03 -1.69 -33.39
C ARG A 243 18.67 -2.84 -34.15
N ASP A 244 18.39 -2.90 -35.43
CA ASP A 244 19.11 -3.76 -36.37
C ASP A 244 20.48 -3.17 -36.77
N ALA A 245 21.22 -3.93 -37.58
CA ALA A 245 22.53 -3.52 -38.11
C ALA A 245 22.48 -2.28 -39.02
N CYS A 246 21.30 -1.90 -39.50
CA CYS A 246 21.01 -0.75 -40.35
C CYS A 246 20.43 0.45 -39.57
N LEU A 247 20.33 0.31 -38.24
CA LEU A 247 19.79 1.28 -37.29
C LEU A 247 18.27 1.51 -37.37
N ASN A 248 17.51 0.69 -38.10
CA ASN A 248 16.05 0.75 -37.98
C ASN A 248 15.66 0.24 -36.59
N ALA A 249 14.64 0.86 -35.99
CA ALA A 249 14.40 0.73 -34.57
C ALA A 249 12.94 0.43 -34.22
N SER A 250 12.77 -0.50 -33.28
CA SER A 250 11.50 -0.81 -32.62
C SER A 250 11.62 -0.59 -31.12
N THR A 251 10.49 -0.37 -30.46
CA THR A 251 10.46 -0.11 -29.01
C THR A 251 9.48 -1.01 -28.28
N MET A 252 9.81 -1.38 -27.04
CA MET A 252 8.89 -2.04 -26.11
C MET A 252 8.99 -1.42 -24.71
N VAL A 253 7.93 -1.55 -23.92
CA VAL A 253 7.83 -0.95 -22.59
C VAL A 253 7.73 -2.02 -21.51
N HIS A 254 8.43 -1.82 -20.40
CA HIS A 254 8.35 -2.57 -19.16
C HIS A 254 7.93 -1.63 -18.02
N THR A 255 6.80 -1.94 -17.39
CA THR A 255 6.34 -1.22 -16.19
C THR A 255 6.88 -1.89 -14.93
N ILE A 256 7.55 -1.13 -14.08
CA ILE A 256 8.08 -1.58 -12.78
C ILE A 256 7.45 -0.74 -11.68
N ASN A 257 6.70 -1.36 -10.78
CA ASN A 257 6.15 -0.74 -9.59
C ASN A 257 7.11 -0.96 -8.43
N VAL A 258 7.54 0.13 -7.79
CA VAL A 258 8.33 0.09 -6.56
C VAL A 258 7.40 0.48 -5.41
N ASP A 259 7.01 -0.52 -4.64
CA ASP A 259 6.17 -0.38 -3.46
C ASP A 259 7.06 -0.13 -2.23
N ILE A 260 6.54 0.60 -1.25
CA ILE A 260 7.28 0.81 -0.01
C ILE A 260 7.13 -0.42 0.91
N PRO A 261 8.16 -0.76 1.69
CA PRO A 261 8.08 -1.91 2.60
C PRO A 261 6.92 -1.78 3.60
N ASP A 262 6.25 -2.90 3.84
CA ASP A 262 5.05 -3.05 4.71
C ASP A 262 5.35 -2.98 6.21
N ASN A 263 6.13 -2.00 6.65
CA ASN A 263 6.41 -1.79 8.05
C ASN A 263 6.23 -0.32 8.46
N ILE A 264 5.51 -0.14 9.56
CA ILE A 264 5.41 1.12 10.28
C ILE A 264 6.12 0.94 11.62
N THR A 265 7.04 1.85 11.94
CA THR A 265 7.84 1.78 13.16
C THR A 265 7.77 3.08 13.95
N GLU A 266 7.55 2.97 15.25
CA GLU A 266 7.64 4.10 16.18
C GLU A 266 9.10 4.53 16.34
N VAL A 267 9.35 5.83 16.22
CA VAL A 267 10.67 6.46 16.41
C VAL A 267 10.58 7.55 17.48
N GLY A 268 11.66 7.71 18.26
CA GLY A 268 11.73 8.71 19.34
C GLY A 268 11.40 8.17 20.74
N GLY A 269 11.15 6.86 20.87
CA GLY A 269 10.88 6.21 22.14
C GLY A 269 9.42 6.31 22.59
N PRO A 270 9.01 5.51 23.59
CA PRO A 270 7.60 5.35 23.94
C PRO A 270 7.01 6.66 24.49
N VAL A 271 5.94 7.13 23.85
CA VAL A 271 5.14 8.25 24.36
C VAL A 271 4.09 7.73 25.33
N VAL A 272 3.92 8.43 26.46
CA VAL A 272 2.89 8.11 27.46
C VAL A 272 1.51 8.07 26.80
N ASN A 273 0.77 6.99 27.04
CA ASN A 273 -0.51 6.73 26.39
C ASN A 273 -1.68 6.56 27.37
N SER A 274 -1.48 6.89 28.65
CA SER A 274 -2.53 6.81 29.67
C SER A 274 -2.38 7.83 30.80
N ALA A 275 -3.50 8.18 31.42
CA ALA A 275 -3.56 9.04 32.61
C ALA A 275 -4.84 8.77 33.43
N ILE A 276 -4.81 9.10 34.74
CA ILE A 276 -5.99 9.03 35.64
C ILE A 276 -6.46 10.46 35.93
N ILE A 277 -7.76 10.71 35.85
CA ILE A 277 -8.39 12.02 36.10
C ILE A 277 -9.63 11.89 36.99
N GLU A 278 -9.86 12.90 37.84
CA GLU A 278 -10.97 12.89 38.81
C GLU A 278 -12.30 13.37 38.22
N SER A 279 -12.28 13.88 36.99
CA SER A 279 -13.44 14.38 36.27
C SER A 279 -13.18 14.32 34.77
N SER A 280 -14.22 14.02 33.99
CA SER A 280 -14.17 14.08 32.53
C SER A 280 -13.85 15.47 31.97
N LEU A 281 -14.02 16.53 32.76
CA LEU A 281 -13.68 17.90 32.34
C LEU A 281 -12.17 18.11 32.14
N TYR A 282 -11.33 17.23 32.70
CA TYR A 282 -9.89 17.28 32.53
C TYR A 282 -9.39 16.47 31.32
N ALA A 283 -10.26 15.73 30.64
CA ALA A 283 -9.89 15.01 29.43
C ALA A 283 -9.73 16.01 28.27
N VAL A 284 -8.48 16.22 27.87
CA VAL A 284 -8.11 17.05 26.71
C VAL A 284 -7.44 16.19 25.64
N THR A 285 -7.57 16.60 24.38
CA THR A 285 -6.90 15.95 23.25
C THR A 285 -5.37 15.95 23.45
N PRO A 286 -4.69 14.79 23.38
CA PRO A 286 -3.24 14.73 23.52
C PRO A 286 -2.53 15.60 22.47
N LEU A 287 -1.60 16.45 22.92
CA LEU A 287 -0.78 17.30 22.05
C LEU A 287 0.60 16.70 21.74
N ILE A 288 1.05 15.75 22.57
CA ILE A 288 2.29 15.01 22.38
C ILE A 288 1.91 13.67 21.78
N LEU A 289 2.25 13.46 20.52
CA LEU A 289 2.00 12.23 19.78
C LEU A 289 3.33 11.52 19.51
N PRO A 290 3.35 10.18 19.42
CA PRO A 290 4.52 9.46 18.92
C PRO A 290 4.77 9.82 17.46
N VAL A 291 6.02 9.64 17.04
CA VAL A 291 6.39 9.79 15.63
C VAL A 291 6.48 8.39 15.05
N PHE A 292 5.70 8.11 14.02
CA PHE A 292 5.82 6.87 13.25
C PHE A 292 6.50 7.17 11.92
N GLN A 293 7.32 6.23 11.46
CA GLN A 293 7.93 6.24 10.13
C GLN A 293 7.52 4.99 9.35
N ASN A 294 7.36 5.13 8.03
CA ASN A 294 7.19 3.98 7.13
C ASN A 294 8.52 3.22 6.95
N GLY A 295 8.50 2.13 6.18
CA GLY A 295 9.68 1.32 5.88
C GLY A 295 10.84 2.05 5.20
N CYS A 296 10.59 3.26 4.70
CA CYS A 296 11.56 4.15 4.07
C CYS A 296 12.03 5.30 4.97
N GLY A 297 11.65 5.30 6.25
CA GLY A 297 12.04 6.33 7.22
C GLY A 297 11.31 7.66 7.05
N GLN A 298 10.26 7.72 6.23
CA GLN A 298 9.45 8.93 6.07
C GLN A 298 8.44 9.03 7.21
N THR A 299 8.37 10.19 7.85
CA THR A 299 7.43 10.44 8.94
C THR A 299 5.98 10.40 8.45
N ILE A 300 5.15 9.62 9.13
CA ILE A 300 3.72 9.47 8.86
C ILE A 300 2.95 10.50 9.68
N THR A 301 2.08 11.26 9.02
CA THR A 301 1.16 12.18 9.69
C THR A 301 -0.08 11.40 10.15
N PRO A 302 -0.44 11.40 11.44
CA PRO A 302 -1.63 10.72 11.91
C PRO A 302 -2.91 11.42 11.48
N THR A 303 -3.98 10.64 11.37
CA THR A 303 -5.36 11.12 11.21
C THR A 303 -6.15 10.86 12.49
N GLY A 304 -7.21 11.64 12.73
CA GLY A 304 -8.00 11.61 13.97
C GLY A 304 -7.76 12.84 14.86
N PRO A 305 -7.99 12.75 16.19
CA PRO A 305 -8.41 11.55 16.92
C PRO A 305 -9.90 11.24 16.77
N VAL A 306 -10.23 9.95 16.85
CA VAL A 306 -11.60 9.48 17.10
C VAL A 306 -11.80 9.33 18.61
N LEU A 307 -12.82 9.99 19.15
CA LEU A 307 -13.19 9.91 20.57
C LEU A 307 -13.97 8.61 20.85
N GLY A 308 -13.64 7.92 21.93
CA GLY A 308 -14.33 6.70 22.37
C GLY A 308 -14.20 6.45 23.88
N GLY A 309 -14.41 5.20 24.29
CA GLY A 309 -14.31 4.76 25.68
C GLY A 309 -15.65 4.36 26.29
N THR A 310 -15.66 4.05 27.60
CA THR A 310 -16.83 3.56 28.33
C THR A 310 -17.46 4.60 29.26
N TYR A 311 -16.90 5.80 29.35
CA TYR A 311 -17.39 6.84 30.25
C TYR A 311 -18.80 7.32 29.86
N VAL A 312 -19.71 7.27 30.84
CA VAL A 312 -21.08 7.81 30.72
C VAL A 312 -21.08 9.24 31.25
N GLN A 313 -21.64 10.18 30.49
CA GLN A 313 -21.68 11.60 30.88
C GLN A 313 -22.39 11.78 32.23
N GLY A 314 -21.70 12.42 33.19
CA GLY A 314 -22.18 12.60 34.56
C GLY A 314 -21.90 11.41 35.49
N GLY A 315 -21.28 10.34 34.98
CA GLY A 315 -20.81 9.21 35.78
C GLY A 315 -19.53 9.53 36.56
N CYS A 316 -19.21 8.65 37.49
CA CYS A 316 -18.07 8.81 38.41
C CYS A 316 -16.91 7.85 38.14
N THR A 317 -17.08 6.93 37.17
CA THR A 317 -16.07 5.96 36.74
C THR A 317 -16.19 5.69 35.24
N GLY A 318 -15.10 5.46 34.51
CA GLY A 318 -15.11 5.01 33.12
C GLY A 318 -13.87 5.43 32.33
N THR A 319 -13.79 5.07 31.05
CA THR A 319 -12.66 5.48 30.18
C THR A 319 -13.06 6.49 29.11
N ILE A 320 -12.15 7.40 28.79
CA ILE A 320 -12.22 8.28 27.61
C ILE A 320 -10.99 8.00 26.77
N THR A 321 -11.16 7.61 25.51
CA THR A 321 -10.06 7.29 24.60
C THR A 321 -9.97 8.26 23.41
N TYR A 322 -8.74 8.56 22.99
CA TYR A 322 -8.44 9.27 21.75
C TYR A 322 -7.62 8.35 20.85
N THR A 323 -8.19 7.94 19.72
CA THR A 323 -7.53 7.01 18.79
C THR A 323 -7.04 7.75 17.56
N TYR A 324 -5.73 7.71 17.31
CA TYR A 324 -5.06 8.23 16.12
C TYR A 324 -4.67 7.07 15.20
N THR A 325 -4.83 7.28 13.90
CA THR A 325 -4.46 6.30 12.87
C THR A 325 -3.29 6.83 12.04
N TYR A 326 -2.18 6.11 12.04
CA TYR A 326 -1.02 6.36 11.18
C TYR A 326 -1.15 5.47 9.96
N THR A 327 -1.47 6.08 8.82
CA THR A 327 -1.60 5.38 7.55
C THR A 327 -0.43 5.78 6.66
N ASP A 328 0.39 4.81 6.25
CA ASP A 328 1.37 5.08 5.21
C ASP A 328 0.69 5.15 3.82
N CYS A 329 1.47 5.47 2.80
CA CYS A 329 0.93 5.62 1.46
C CYS A 329 0.67 4.29 0.73
N ALA A 330 1.19 3.16 1.23
CA ALA A 330 0.85 1.81 0.78
C ALA A 330 -0.47 1.32 1.39
N GLY A 331 -0.99 2.03 2.41
CA GLY A 331 -2.24 1.72 3.08
C GLY A 331 -2.07 0.88 4.34
N ASN A 332 -0.83 0.66 4.80
CA ASN A 332 -0.58 0.04 6.09
C ASN A 332 -1.02 0.98 7.20
N ASN A 333 -1.59 0.43 8.27
CA ASN A 333 -2.17 1.20 9.37
C ASN A 333 -1.58 0.78 10.70
N GLU A 334 -1.17 1.76 11.50
CA GLU A 334 -0.82 1.59 12.90
C GLU A 334 -1.70 2.49 13.77
N LEU A 335 -2.21 1.96 14.88
CA LEU A 335 -3.12 2.70 15.76
C LEU A 335 -2.38 3.10 17.04
N TRP A 336 -2.50 4.37 17.40
CA TRP A 336 -2.08 4.86 18.70
C TRP A 336 -3.29 5.34 19.50
N VAL A 337 -3.46 4.79 20.70
CA VAL A 337 -4.62 5.06 21.57
C VAL A 337 -4.14 5.68 22.86
N PHE A 338 -4.59 6.90 23.15
CA PHE A 338 -4.44 7.52 24.46
C PHE A 338 -5.69 7.27 25.32
N THR A 339 -5.52 6.82 26.56
CA THR A 339 -6.63 6.47 27.46
C THR A 339 -6.62 7.26 28.77
N TYR A 340 -7.66 8.05 29.01
CA TYR A 340 -7.96 8.57 30.35
C TYR A 340 -8.83 7.58 31.13
N GLN A 341 -8.43 7.27 32.36
CA GLN A 341 -9.26 6.60 33.36
C GLN A 341 -9.90 7.65 34.25
N VAL A 342 -11.23 7.78 34.20
CA VAL A 342 -11.99 8.65 35.10
C VAL A 342 -12.32 7.85 36.35
N ASP A 343 -11.88 8.32 37.52
CA ASP A 343 -12.29 7.79 38.82
C ASP A 343 -12.47 8.95 39.81
N CYS A 344 -13.70 9.15 40.26
CA CYS A 344 -14.06 10.19 41.21
C CYS A 344 -14.07 9.69 42.66
N LYS A 345 -13.92 8.38 42.91
CA LYS A 345 -14.05 7.81 44.26
C LYS A 345 -12.97 8.40 45.15
N LYS A 346 -13.36 8.87 46.35
CA LYS A 346 -12.42 9.36 47.40
C LYS A 346 -12.52 8.55 48.69
N ILE A 347 -13.45 7.61 48.75
CA ILE A 347 -13.82 6.88 49.97
C ILE A 347 -14.07 5.41 49.60
N ASN A 348 -13.34 4.49 50.24
CA ASN A 348 -13.54 3.05 50.17
C ASN A 348 -14.01 2.56 51.54
N ILE A 349 -15.28 2.15 51.66
CA ILE A 349 -15.85 1.65 52.92
C ILE A 349 -16.54 0.31 52.68
N LYS A 350 -16.33 -0.61 53.63
CA LYS A 350 -17.13 -1.83 53.77
C LYS A 350 -17.76 -1.92 55.15
N VAL A 351 -18.98 -2.41 55.23
CA VAL A 351 -19.71 -2.69 56.48
C VAL A 351 -20.72 -3.81 56.27
N ASN A 352 -20.98 -4.63 57.29
CA ASN A 352 -22.07 -5.61 57.26
C ASN A 352 -23.23 -5.18 58.17
N LEU A 353 -24.44 -5.65 57.85
CA LEU A 353 -25.65 -5.42 58.65
C LEU A 353 -26.09 -6.73 59.29
N GLN A 354 -26.07 -6.82 60.63
CA GLN A 354 -26.41 -8.05 61.34
C GLN A 354 -27.81 -8.61 60.97
N GLY A 355 -28.79 -7.75 60.72
CA GLY A 355 -30.16 -8.19 60.42
C GLY A 355 -30.30 -8.91 59.09
N SER A 356 -29.73 -8.33 58.04
CA SER A 356 -29.77 -8.88 56.68
C SER A 356 -28.60 -9.82 56.36
N TYR A 357 -27.60 -9.95 57.23
CA TYR A 357 -26.48 -10.86 57.00
C TYR A 357 -26.91 -12.32 57.00
N SER A 358 -26.42 -13.08 56.01
CA SER A 358 -26.66 -14.51 55.86
C SER A 358 -25.36 -15.29 56.00
N VAL A 359 -25.22 -16.01 57.12
CA VAL A 359 -24.08 -16.89 57.45
C VAL A 359 -23.82 -17.92 56.33
N SER A 360 -24.87 -18.50 55.74
CA SER A 360 -24.73 -19.48 54.65
C SER A 360 -24.26 -18.89 53.32
N GLY A 361 -24.31 -17.56 53.19
CA GLY A 361 -24.00 -16.86 51.94
C GLY A 361 -22.85 -15.88 52.07
N ASP A 362 -22.22 -15.77 53.25
CA ASP A 362 -21.16 -14.80 53.60
C ASP A 362 -21.44 -13.40 52.99
N SER A 363 -22.69 -12.96 53.13
CA SER A 363 -23.16 -11.75 52.45
C SER A 363 -24.46 -11.20 53.02
N ILE A 364 -24.70 -9.93 52.73
CA ILE A 364 -25.92 -9.21 53.09
C ILE A 364 -27.03 -9.58 52.10
N ARG A 365 -28.19 -9.99 52.59
CA ARG A 365 -29.37 -10.25 51.75
C ARG A 365 -29.86 -8.96 51.09
N THR A 366 -30.42 -9.10 49.89
CA THR A 366 -30.99 -7.99 49.10
C THR A 366 -32.51 -8.12 48.97
N ASP A 367 -33.17 -8.68 50.00
CA ASP A 367 -34.59 -9.03 49.98
C ASP A 367 -35.48 -7.84 49.62
N LEU A 368 -35.24 -6.67 50.21
CA LEU A 368 -36.00 -5.46 49.94
C LEU A 368 -35.88 -5.01 48.47
N ASN A 369 -34.68 -5.07 47.89
CA ASN A 369 -34.45 -4.73 46.48
C ASN A 369 -35.10 -5.75 45.55
N ARG A 370 -34.91 -7.05 45.83
CA ARG A 370 -35.50 -8.16 45.07
C ARG A 370 -37.03 -8.11 45.08
N LEU A 371 -37.62 -7.62 46.17
CA LEU A 371 -39.06 -7.45 46.34
C LEU A 371 -39.56 -6.07 45.87
N HIS A 372 -38.71 -5.24 45.27
CA HIS A 372 -39.06 -3.89 44.79
C HIS A 372 -39.62 -2.98 45.89
N LEU A 373 -38.95 -2.94 47.04
CA LEU A 373 -39.35 -2.20 48.23
C LEU A 373 -38.35 -1.09 48.63
N LEU A 374 -37.19 -0.96 47.99
CA LEU A 374 -36.30 0.17 48.26
C LEU A 374 -36.95 1.50 47.84
N PRO A 375 -36.47 2.66 48.35
CA PRO A 375 -36.99 3.96 47.95
C PRO A 375 -37.09 4.14 46.43
N GLY A 376 -38.27 4.52 45.93
CA GLY A 376 -38.55 4.72 44.50
C GLY A 376 -38.91 3.45 43.72
N GLN A 377 -38.86 2.26 44.32
CA GLN A 377 -39.25 1.01 43.66
C GLN A 377 -40.77 0.80 43.64
N ASP A 378 -41.25 0.01 42.69
CA ASP A 378 -42.66 -0.32 42.50
C ASP A 378 -42.98 -1.69 43.09
N LYS A 379 -43.67 -1.69 44.24
CA LYS A 379 -44.12 -2.92 44.92
C LYS A 379 -44.95 -3.86 44.03
N MET A 380 -45.56 -3.37 42.95
CA MET A 380 -46.32 -4.20 42.01
C MET A 380 -45.41 -5.17 41.23
N LEU A 381 -44.09 -4.98 41.28
CA LEU A 381 -43.08 -5.85 40.66
C LEU A 381 -42.54 -6.95 41.61
N SER A 382 -42.94 -6.94 42.89
CA SER A 382 -42.38 -7.77 43.96
C SER A 382 -42.42 -9.30 43.76
N GLY A 383 -43.18 -9.81 42.79
CA GLY A 383 -43.40 -11.25 42.59
C GLY A 383 -44.20 -11.94 43.72
N LEU A 384 -44.33 -11.31 44.89
CA LEU A 384 -45.13 -11.77 46.03
C LEU A 384 -46.47 -11.02 46.10
N PRO A 385 -47.62 -11.70 45.95
CA PRO A 385 -48.93 -11.07 46.05
C PRO A 385 -49.21 -10.36 47.38
N SER A 386 -48.65 -10.88 48.48
CA SER A 386 -48.75 -10.25 49.80
C SER A 386 -48.12 -8.86 49.83
N ILE A 387 -46.98 -8.66 49.15
CA ILE A 387 -46.31 -7.36 49.06
C ILE A 387 -47.08 -6.41 48.13
N MET A 388 -47.53 -6.91 46.98
CA MET A 388 -48.33 -6.12 46.02
C MET A 388 -49.58 -5.51 46.68
N ILE A 389 -50.22 -6.25 47.59
CA ILE A 389 -51.45 -5.81 48.27
C ILE A 389 -51.14 -5.05 49.57
N GLY A 390 -50.19 -5.55 50.36
CA GLY A 390 -50.03 -5.16 51.76
C GLY A 390 -48.92 -4.14 52.05
N ALA A 391 -47.95 -3.95 51.15
CA ALA A 391 -46.88 -2.97 51.36
C ALA A 391 -47.27 -1.57 50.88
N PRO A 392 -46.80 -0.49 51.53
CA PRO A 392 -46.92 0.86 51.00
C PRO A 392 -45.92 1.12 49.86
N TYR A 393 -46.22 2.09 49.00
CA TYR A 393 -45.22 2.63 48.07
C TYR A 393 -44.16 3.43 48.83
N THR A 394 -42.92 3.36 48.38
CA THR A 394 -41.81 4.14 48.92
C THR A 394 -41.53 5.37 48.04
N PRO A 395 -41.29 6.55 48.63
CA PRO A 395 -40.96 7.74 47.85
C PRO A 395 -39.58 7.62 47.20
N PHE A 396 -39.36 8.36 46.11
CA PHE A 396 -38.03 8.52 45.50
C PHE A 396 -37.11 9.32 46.43
N GLY A 397 -35.81 9.03 46.34
CA GLY A 397 -34.78 9.68 47.15
C GLY A 397 -34.34 8.87 48.37
N GLN A 398 -33.18 9.23 48.90
CA GLN A 398 -32.59 8.64 50.11
C GLN A 398 -33.49 8.80 51.37
N PRO A 399 -33.45 7.87 52.35
CA PRO A 399 -34.38 7.83 53.48
C PRO A 399 -34.01 8.68 54.72
N TYR A 400 -32.92 9.45 54.65
CA TYR A 400 -32.30 10.22 55.74
C TYR A 400 -32.67 11.71 55.75
N SER A 401 -33.70 12.13 55.00
CA SER A 401 -34.15 13.53 54.95
C SER A 401 -34.86 14.01 56.22
N ALA A 402 -35.41 13.10 57.03
CA ALA A 402 -36.12 13.42 58.26
C ALA A 402 -35.23 13.34 59.52
N GLN A 403 -35.77 13.81 60.65
CA GLN A 403 -35.15 13.65 61.98
C GLN A 403 -34.86 12.17 62.27
N PRO A 404 -33.70 11.81 62.88
CA PRO A 404 -32.64 12.68 63.43
C PRO A 404 -31.59 13.16 62.42
N TRP A 405 -31.59 12.66 61.19
CA TRP A 405 -30.45 12.85 60.28
C TRP A 405 -30.47 14.19 59.55
N ASN A 406 -31.66 14.68 59.21
CA ASN A 406 -31.90 15.93 58.49
C ASN A 406 -30.94 16.12 57.30
N TYR A 407 -30.66 15.05 56.56
CA TYR A 407 -29.73 15.09 55.44
C TYR A 407 -30.41 15.75 54.24
N THR A 408 -29.89 16.90 53.81
CA THR A 408 -30.47 17.75 52.76
C THR A 408 -30.06 17.34 51.35
N GLY A 409 -29.27 16.26 51.19
CA GLY A 409 -28.86 15.79 49.87
C GLY A 409 -30.01 15.13 49.11
N ASN A 410 -30.07 15.41 47.80
CA ASN A 410 -31.09 14.90 46.89
C ASN A 410 -30.65 13.62 46.15
N THR A 411 -29.67 12.88 46.69
CA THR A 411 -29.20 11.63 46.10
C THR A 411 -30.30 10.59 46.05
N GLY A 412 -30.39 9.82 44.97
CA GLY A 412 -31.39 8.75 44.83
C GLY A 412 -32.71 9.19 44.22
N MET A 413 -32.85 10.46 43.80
CA MET A 413 -34.11 10.97 43.24
C MET A 413 -34.43 10.37 41.87
N ILE A 414 -33.43 9.90 41.13
CA ILE A 414 -33.59 9.26 39.82
C ILE A 414 -33.51 7.73 39.87
N TYR A 415 -33.38 7.12 41.04
CA TYR A 415 -33.20 5.67 41.17
C TYR A 415 -34.48 5.01 41.71
N GLY A 416 -34.94 3.97 41.02
CA GLY A 416 -36.22 3.32 41.33
C GLY A 416 -36.77 2.53 40.15
N ASP A 417 -38.09 2.34 40.14
CA ASP A 417 -38.80 1.70 39.04
C ASP A 417 -39.64 2.74 38.25
N PRO A 418 -39.60 2.76 36.91
CA PRO A 418 -40.28 3.78 36.10
C PRO A 418 -41.79 3.87 36.28
N LEU A 419 -42.43 2.80 36.77
CA LEU A 419 -43.88 2.74 36.99
C LEU A 419 -44.29 3.07 38.43
N SER A 420 -43.32 3.30 39.33
CA SER A 420 -43.62 3.65 40.71
C SER A 420 -44.31 5.02 40.78
N PRO A 421 -45.33 5.21 41.64
CA PRO A 421 -46.00 6.50 41.79
C PRO A 421 -45.02 7.64 42.11
N GLY A 422 -45.03 8.69 41.28
CA GLY A 422 -44.12 9.83 41.42
C GLY A 422 -42.75 9.67 40.75
N ALA A 423 -42.59 8.66 39.88
CA ALA A 423 -41.37 8.46 39.08
C ALA A 423 -41.02 9.68 38.21
N PRO A 424 -39.79 10.24 38.34
CA PRO A 424 -39.33 11.28 37.42
C PRO A 424 -39.05 10.72 36.02
N VAL A 425 -38.79 11.61 35.06
CA VAL A 425 -38.35 11.19 33.72
C VAL A 425 -36.93 10.64 33.81
N GLY A 426 -36.68 9.47 33.21
CA GLY A 426 -35.34 8.87 33.12
C GLY A 426 -34.91 8.07 34.36
N VAL A 427 -35.84 7.41 35.05
CA VAL A 427 -35.53 6.55 36.20
C VAL A 427 -34.55 5.44 35.83
N ILE A 428 -33.53 5.28 36.67
CA ILE A 428 -32.50 4.25 36.58
C ILE A 428 -32.81 3.14 37.60
N PRO A 429 -32.94 1.87 37.17
CA PRO A 429 -33.15 0.75 38.09
C PRO A 429 -31.97 0.58 39.07
N TYR A 430 -32.28 0.16 40.29
CA TYR A 430 -31.24 -0.21 41.26
C TYR A 430 -30.42 -1.41 40.74
N PRO A 431 -29.09 -1.42 40.94
CA PRO A 431 -28.30 -2.63 40.78
C PRO A 431 -28.84 -3.75 41.68
N LYS A 432 -28.95 -4.98 41.16
CA LYS A 432 -29.52 -6.14 41.90
C LYS A 432 -28.78 -6.50 43.19
N HIS A 433 -27.54 -6.01 43.34
CA HIS A 433 -26.68 -6.27 44.49
C HIS A 433 -26.83 -5.23 45.60
N VAL A 434 -27.62 -4.16 45.41
CA VAL A 434 -27.92 -3.20 46.49
C VAL A 434 -28.83 -3.86 47.52
N SER A 435 -28.47 -3.75 48.80
CA SER A 435 -29.25 -4.25 49.93
C SER A 435 -30.12 -3.15 50.54
N ASP A 436 -29.54 -1.98 50.86
CA ASP A 436 -30.26 -0.83 51.42
C ASP A 436 -29.44 0.48 51.29
N TRP A 437 -29.92 1.54 51.92
CA TRP A 437 -29.27 2.84 52.04
C TRP A 437 -28.57 3.00 53.38
N VAL A 438 -27.40 3.65 53.39
CA VAL A 438 -26.66 4.08 54.59
C VAL A 438 -26.33 5.57 54.49
N LEU A 439 -26.12 6.22 55.64
CA LEU A 439 -25.61 7.58 55.71
C LEU A 439 -24.17 7.58 56.21
N VAL A 440 -23.25 8.06 55.38
CA VAL A 440 -21.83 8.16 55.70
C VAL A 440 -21.49 9.59 56.08
N THR A 441 -20.82 9.78 57.22
CA THR A 441 -20.29 11.06 57.67
C THR A 441 -18.79 10.94 57.91
N ILE A 442 -17.99 11.87 57.37
CA ILE A 442 -16.54 11.94 57.66
C ILE A 442 -16.31 13.03 58.69
N ARG A 443 -15.54 12.68 59.73
CA ARG A 443 -15.06 13.62 60.74
C ARG A 443 -13.55 13.81 60.62
N GLU A 444 -13.11 15.05 60.68
CA GLU A 444 -11.69 15.41 60.66
C GLU A 444 -11.21 15.75 62.08
N ASN A 445 -10.08 15.16 62.49
CA ASN A 445 -9.33 15.42 63.72
C ASN A 445 -10.10 15.27 65.04
N SER A 446 -11.36 14.82 65.01
CA SER A 446 -12.19 14.68 66.20
C SER A 446 -13.24 13.58 66.03
N ILE A 447 -13.47 12.81 67.08
CA ILE A 447 -14.59 11.87 67.16
C ILE A 447 -15.92 12.57 67.49
N LEU A 448 -15.91 13.88 67.76
CA LEU A 448 -17.10 14.65 68.10
C LEU A 448 -17.74 15.25 66.83
N PRO A 449 -19.06 15.48 66.84
CA PRO A 449 -19.78 16.00 65.68
C PRO A 449 -19.30 17.36 65.15
N ALA A 450 -18.62 18.16 65.96
CA ALA A 450 -18.01 19.42 65.53
C ALA A 450 -16.94 19.25 64.43
N GLY A 451 -16.40 18.03 64.27
CA GLY A 451 -15.45 17.69 63.20
C GLY A 451 -16.09 17.21 61.90
N ASN A 452 -17.42 17.18 61.77
CA ASN A 452 -18.08 16.71 60.53
C ASN A 452 -17.70 17.62 59.34
N ILE A 453 -17.04 17.06 58.33
CA ILE A 453 -16.65 17.78 57.09
C ILE A 453 -17.38 17.29 55.84
N PHE A 454 -17.94 16.08 55.89
CA PHE A 454 -18.64 15.46 54.77
C PHE A 454 -19.80 14.63 55.29
N LYS A 455 -20.91 14.62 54.55
CA LYS A 455 -22.04 13.73 54.79
C LYS A 455 -22.67 13.36 53.45
N CYS A 456 -22.89 12.07 53.22
CA CYS A 456 -23.50 11.58 51.99
C CYS A 456 -24.26 10.27 52.20
N ALA A 457 -25.43 10.16 51.58
CA ALA A 457 -26.18 8.91 51.53
C ALA A 457 -25.63 8.02 50.41
N GLY A 458 -25.44 6.74 50.69
CA GLY A 458 -24.91 5.76 49.74
C GLY A 458 -25.67 4.44 49.85
N TRP A 459 -25.35 3.53 48.93
CA TRP A 459 -25.88 2.17 48.92
C TRP A 459 -24.91 1.23 49.58
N ILE A 460 -25.44 0.34 50.41
CA ILE A 460 -24.72 -0.83 50.87
C ILE A 460 -25.05 -2.01 49.95
N HIS A 461 -24.00 -2.67 49.43
CA HIS A 461 -24.12 -3.80 48.53
C HIS A 461 -24.07 -5.14 49.27
N LYS A 462 -24.43 -6.21 48.57
CA LYS A 462 -24.41 -7.60 49.06
C LYS A 462 -23.07 -8.00 49.69
N ASN A 463 -21.95 -7.48 49.16
CA ASN A 463 -20.58 -7.72 49.66
C ASN A 463 -20.15 -6.77 50.79
N GLY A 464 -21.06 -5.93 51.30
CA GLY A 464 -20.79 -4.92 52.32
C GLY A 464 -20.17 -3.62 51.82
N GLU A 465 -19.79 -3.52 50.54
CA GLU A 465 -19.24 -2.29 49.97
C GLU A 465 -20.27 -1.16 50.00
N ILE A 466 -19.83 0.04 50.36
CA ILE A 466 -20.64 1.26 50.24
C ILE A 466 -20.23 2.03 48.98
N THR A 467 -21.19 2.30 48.11
CA THR A 467 -20.99 3.16 46.94
C THR A 467 -21.92 4.37 46.96
N PHE A 468 -21.46 5.48 46.41
CA PHE A 468 -22.26 6.68 46.22
C PHE A 468 -22.75 6.73 44.77
N PRO A 469 -24.08 6.67 44.53
CA PRO A 469 -24.64 6.57 43.18
C PRO A 469 -24.62 7.89 42.41
N GLU A 470 -24.40 9.00 43.12
CA GLU A 470 -24.36 10.36 42.59
C GLU A 470 -23.29 11.14 43.36
N THR A 471 -22.85 12.26 42.79
CA THR A 471 -21.91 13.16 43.44
C THR A 471 -22.53 13.69 44.74
N CYS A 472 -21.79 13.55 45.83
CA CYS A 472 -22.22 14.04 47.13
C CYS A 472 -22.25 15.58 47.15
N PRO A 473 -23.19 16.23 47.88
CA PRO A 473 -23.37 17.68 47.86
C PRO A 473 -22.13 18.49 48.24
N ASN A 474 -21.27 17.95 49.10
CA ASN A 474 -20.02 18.57 49.50
C ASN A 474 -18.85 17.69 49.03
N PRO A 475 -17.92 18.18 48.20
CA PRO A 475 -16.76 17.42 47.78
C PRO A 475 -15.83 17.19 48.98
N LEU A 476 -15.33 15.97 49.14
CA LEU A 476 -14.36 15.63 50.17
C LEU A 476 -12.96 16.05 49.72
N THR A 477 -12.31 16.91 50.51
CA THR A 477 -10.88 17.21 50.36
C THR A 477 -10.11 16.48 51.45
N ILE A 478 -9.10 15.69 51.08
CA ILE A 478 -8.29 14.90 52.01
C ILE A 478 -6.96 15.61 52.24
N ASN A 479 -6.67 15.94 53.50
CA ASN A 479 -5.37 16.41 53.96
C ASN A 479 -4.59 15.22 54.54
N THR A 480 -3.43 14.93 53.96
CA THR A 480 -2.58 13.80 54.37
C THR A 480 -2.02 13.91 55.79
N SER A 481 -2.09 15.09 56.41
CA SER A 481 -1.66 15.33 57.79
C SER A 481 -2.80 15.22 58.82
N SER A 482 -4.05 15.10 58.37
CA SER A 482 -5.23 15.00 59.24
C SER A 482 -5.53 13.54 59.61
N THR A 483 -6.20 13.34 60.74
CA THR A 483 -6.80 12.04 61.09
C THR A 483 -8.29 12.06 60.75
N TYR A 484 -8.77 11.04 60.04
CA TYR A 484 -10.18 10.94 59.63
C TYR A 484 -10.90 9.82 60.37
N TYR A 485 -12.15 10.08 60.75
CA TYR A 485 -13.06 9.07 61.28
C TYR A 485 -14.28 8.97 60.37
N ILE A 486 -14.69 7.74 60.06
CA ILE A 486 -15.87 7.48 59.22
C ILE A 486 -16.97 6.99 60.13
N LEU A 487 -18.10 7.67 60.13
CA LEU A 487 -19.33 7.29 60.81
C LEU A 487 -20.32 6.75 59.77
N VAL A 488 -20.82 5.54 59.98
CA VAL A 488 -21.88 4.93 59.17
C VAL A 488 -23.13 4.77 60.02
N GLU A 489 -24.23 5.33 59.54
CA GLU A 489 -25.54 5.25 60.16
C GLU A 489 -26.51 4.49 59.25
N HIS A 490 -27.38 3.69 59.87
CA HIS A 490 -28.44 2.96 59.18
C HIS A 490 -29.75 3.06 59.97
N ARG A 491 -30.89 2.97 59.29
CA ARG A 491 -32.22 3.30 59.84
C ARG A 491 -32.71 2.43 61.01
N ASN A 492 -32.22 1.19 61.13
CA ASN A 492 -32.62 0.20 62.15
C ASN A 492 -31.42 -0.46 62.87
N HIS A 493 -30.21 0.07 62.70
CA HIS A 493 -28.99 -0.46 63.32
C HIS A 493 -28.30 0.60 64.19
N LEU A 494 -27.52 0.13 65.17
CA LEU A 494 -26.64 0.99 65.95
C LEU A 494 -25.50 1.48 65.07
N ALA A 495 -25.25 2.79 65.05
CA ALA A 495 -24.23 3.38 64.20
C ALA A 495 -22.82 2.90 64.58
N VAL A 496 -21.93 2.86 63.59
CA VAL A 496 -20.53 2.45 63.74
C VAL A 496 -19.61 3.58 63.32
N MET A 497 -18.45 3.68 63.99
CA MET A 497 -17.43 4.67 63.66
C MET A 497 -16.05 4.11 63.93
N ASP A 498 -15.07 4.44 63.09
CA ASP A 498 -13.67 4.15 63.37
C ASP A 498 -12.74 5.08 62.58
N THR A 499 -11.45 5.02 62.89
CA THR A 499 -10.39 5.76 62.19
C THR A 499 -10.13 5.17 60.81
N ALA A 500 -10.18 6.00 59.78
CA ALA A 500 -9.85 5.60 58.41
C ALA A 500 -8.38 5.80 58.09
N SER A 501 -7.85 4.91 57.25
CA SER A 501 -6.50 5.02 56.70
C SER A 501 -6.50 5.87 55.44
N ILE A 502 -5.50 6.74 55.29
CA ILE A 502 -5.25 7.47 54.05
C ILE A 502 -4.36 6.60 53.18
N ILE A 503 -4.81 6.28 51.96
CA ILE A 503 -4.05 5.46 51.01
C ILE A 503 -3.75 6.25 49.73
N GLU A 504 -2.84 5.71 48.91
CA GLU A 504 -2.45 6.28 47.61
C GLU A 504 -2.08 7.78 47.69
N ASN A 505 -1.15 8.12 48.60
CA ASN A 505 -0.66 9.48 48.80
C ASN A 505 -1.74 10.55 49.07
N GLY A 506 -2.89 10.18 49.64
CA GLY A 506 -3.98 11.13 49.92
C GLY A 506 -5.14 11.07 48.95
N ALA A 507 -5.13 10.14 47.99
CA ALA A 507 -6.22 10.02 47.03
C ALA A 507 -7.50 9.42 47.65
N TYR A 508 -7.39 8.51 48.62
CA TYR A 508 -8.56 7.84 49.20
C TYR A 508 -8.50 7.70 50.72
N LEU A 509 -9.68 7.72 51.35
CA LEU A 509 -9.91 7.20 52.70
C LEU A 509 -10.37 5.75 52.61
N ASN A 510 -9.76 4.86 53.39
CA ASN A 510 -10.08 3.44 53.42
C ASN A 510 -10.46 2.97 54.83
N LEU A 511 -11.61 2.32 54.97
CA LEU A 511 -12.02 1.67 56.21
C LEU A 511 -12.91 0.45 55.96
N ASP A 512 -12.55 -0.69 56.53
CA ASP A 512 -13.34 -1.91 56.46
C ASP A 512 -13.87 -2.30 57.84
N PHE A 513 -15.15 -2.03 58.09
CA PHE A 513 -15.85 -2.44 59.30
C PHE A 513 -16.20 -3.93 59.33
N SER A 514 -16.13 -4.63 58.19
CA SER A 514 -16.54 -6.05 58.14
C SER A 514 -15.53 -6.99 58.80
N VAL A 515 -14.29 -6.55 59.02
CA VAL A 515 -13.19 -7.41 59.48
C VAL A 515 -12.79 -7.19 60.95
N ASN A 516 -13.12 -6.04 61.54
CA ASN A 516 -12.75 -5.71 62.91
C ASN A 516 -13.89 -5.00 63.66
N ASN A 517 -13.88 -5.10 64.99
CA ASN A 517 -14.78 -4.29 65.81
C ASN A 517 -14.48 -2.81 65.64
N SER A 518 -15.52 -1.98 65.60
CA SER A 518 -15.39 -0.53 65.50
C SER A 518 -15.17 0.12 66.88
N TYR A 519 -15.09 1.46 66.92
CA TYR A 519 -14.96 2.25 68.13
C TYR A 519 -15.91 1.82 69.27
N ALA A 520 -15.34 1.28 70.35
CA ALA A 520 -16.07 0.73 71.49
C ALA A 520 -15.38 1.11 72.82
N PRO A 521 -15.64 2.31 73.37
CA PRO A 521 -15.11 2.69 74.68
C PRO A 521 -15.69 1.84 75.81
N ILE A 522 -15.14 1.95 77.02
CA ILE A 522 -15.52 1.13 78.18
C ILE A 522 -17.05 1.20 78.41
N PHE A 523 -17.69 0.05 78.56
CA PHE A 523 -19.16 -0.11 78.72
C PHE A 523 -20.00 0.36 77.52
N ARG A 524 -19.40 0.45 76.33
CA ARG A 524 -20.08 0.73 75.05
C ARG A 524 -19.75 -0.35 74.03
N HIS A 525 -20.53 -0.36 72.96
CA HIS A 525 -20.48 -1.37 71.90
C HIS A 525 -20.22 -0.68 70.55
N GLY A 526 -19.31 -1.26 69.77
CA GLY A 526 -19.08 -0.87 68.38
C GLY A 526 -19.94 -1.71 67.44
N GLN A 527 -19.52 -2.96 67.22
CA GLN A 527 -20.17 -3.92 66.35
C GLN A 527 -20.48 -5.25 67.07
N ASN A 528 -21.24 -6.11 66.40
CA ASN A 528 -21.43 -7.50 66.82
C ASN A 528 -20.56 -8.42 65.95
N LEU A 529 -19.97 -9.44 66.57
CA LEU A 529 -19.32 -10.53 65.83
C LEU A 529 -20.41 -11.43 65.24
N LEU A 530 -20.44 -11.57 63.91
CA LEU A 530 -21.42 -12.38 63.17
C LEU A 530 -20.89 -13.81 62.99
N GLU A 531 -19.64 -13.91 62.58
CA GLU A 531 -18.85 -15.14 62.41
C GLU A 531 -17.40 -14.86 62.84
N PRO A 532 -16.55 -15.88 63.07
CA PRO A 532 -15.15 -15.64 63.37
C PRO A 532 -14.48 -14.74 62.33
N GLY A 533 -14.11 -13.52 62.73
CA GLY A 533 -13.49 -12.52 61.85
C GLY A 533 -14.45 -11.66 61.03
N VAL A 534 -15.77 -11.89 61.12
CA VAL A 534 -16.79 -11.08 60.42
C VAL A 534 -17.60 -10.28 61.43
N TRP A 535 -17.57 -8.96 61.27
CA TRP A 535 -18.26 -8.00 62.12
C TRP A 535 -19.37 -7.29 61.36
N GLY A 536 -20.41 -6.88 62.07
CA GLY A 536 -21.47 -6.07 61.50
C GLY A 536 -22.13 -5.13 62.50
N MET A 537 -22.83 -4.13 61.97
CA MET A 537 -23.62 -3.19 62.74
C MET A 537 -24.65 -3.96 63.57
N ILE A 538 -24.87 -3.53 64.82
CA ILE A 538 -25.80 -4.20 65.73
C ILE A 538 -27.24 -3.88 65.31
N GLU A 539 -28.04 -4.90 65.06
CA GLU A 539 -29.46 -4.79 64.67
C GLU A 539 -30.35 -4.36 65.86
N GLY A 540 -31.49 -3.70 65.57
CA GLY A 540 -32.56 -3.45 66.55
C GLY A 540 -32.65 -2.02 67.11
N ASN A 541 -31.82 -1.09 66.63
CA ASN A 541 -31.90 0.34 66.96
C ASN A 541 -32.90 1.02 66.01
N VAL A 542 -34.18 0.86 66.27
CA VAL A 542 -35.29 1.28 65.39
C VAL A 542 -35.71 2.72 65.67
N ASP A 543 -35.64 3.16 66.93
CA ASP A 543 -35.96 4.53 67.35
C ASP A 543 -34.74 5.44 67.35
N GLN A 544 -34.46 6.01 66.18
CA GLN A 544 -33.30 6.88 65.99
C GLN A 544 -33.52 8.31 66.53
N VAL A 545 -34.72 8.66 67.00
CA VAL A 545 -35.06 10.01 67.45
C VAL A 545 -34.88 10.16 68.96
N SER A 546 -35.59 9.36 69.75
CA SER A 546 -35.57 9.48 71.21
C SER A 546 -34.39 8.71 71.82
N SER A 547 -33.90 7.68 71.14
CA SER A 547 -32.82 6.81 71.61
C SER A 547 -31.77 6.47 70.55
N ARG A 548 -31.18 7.48 69.90
CA ARG A 548 -30.18 7.26 68.84
C ARG A 548 -28.95 6.44 69.27
N ALA A 549 -28.51 6.62 70.52
CA ALA A 549 -27.26 6.05 71.02
C ALA A 549 -27.42 4.65 71.65
N GLY A 550 -28.60 4.05 71.67
CA GLY A 550 -28.76 2.73 72.29
C GLY A 550 -30.10 2.07 72.06
N ILE A 551 -30.07 0.74 72.17
CA ILE A 551 -31.21 -0.14 71.96
C ILE A 551 -31.90 -0.37 73.30
N ASN A 552 -33.15 0.08 73.43
CA ASN A 552 -33.93 -0.04 74.65
C ASN A 552 -35.43 -0.24 74.36
N SER A 553 -36.28 -0.07 75.38
CA SER A 553 -37.72 -0.29 75.27
C SER A 553 -38.43 0.63 74.28
N VAL A 554 -37.85 1.79 73.94
CA VAL A 554 -38.41 2.71 72.95
C VAL A 554 -38.32 2.08 71.54
N ASP A 555 -37.21 1.43 71.21
CA ASP A 555 -37.07 0.68 69.96
C ASP A 555 -38.10 -0.43 69.82
N ARG A 556 -38.36 -1.15 70.91
CA ARG A 556 -39.43 -2.17 70.94
C ARG A 556 -40.80 -1.55 70.70
N THR A 557 -41.04 -0.36 71.23
CA THR A 557 -42.30 0.36 71.01
C THR A 557 -42.44 0.74 69.54
N SER A 558 -41.36 1.21 68.91
CA SER A 558 -41.33 1.50 67.47
C SER A 558 -41.53 0.25 66.62
N TRP A 559 -40.87 -0.86 66.94
CA TRP A 559 -41.14 -2.17 66.33
C TRP A 559 -42.61 -2.56 66.45
N LYS A 560 -43.21 -2.43 67.65
CA LYS A 560 -44.59 -2.80 67.91
C LYS A 560 -45.59 -1.99 67.06
N ASN A 561 -45.29 -0.71 66.78
CA ASN A 561 -46.10 0.12 65.89
C ASN A 561 -46.08 -0.36 64.43
N ASP A 562 -45.05 -1.10 64.04
CA ASP A 562 -44.89 -1.70 62.72
C ASP A 562 -45.29 -3.18 62.69
N GLN A 563 -45.74 -3.75 63.81
CA GLN A 563 -46.09 -5.17 63.89
C GLN A 563 -47.11 -5.57 62.83
N ASN A 564 -46.84 -6.65 62.11
CA ASN A 564 -47.60 -7.21 61.00
C ASN A 564 -47.62 -6.35 59.72
N LYS A 565 -46.82 -5.27 59.64
CA LYS A 565 -46.67 -4.51 58.40
C LYS A 565 -45.71 -5.23 57.45
N LEU A 566 -46.00 -5.07 56.16
CA LEU A 566 -45.12 -5.47 55.06
C LEU A 566 -44.50 -4.22 54.43
N GLY A 567 -43.30 -4.35 53.87
CA GLY A 567 -42.63 -3.27 53.13
C GLY A 567 -41.36 -2.73 53.79
N TYR A 568 -40.96 -1.52 53.38
CA TYR A 568 -39.75 -0.84 53.82
C TYR A 568 -39.94 -0.17 55.21
N ASN A 569 -40.11 -0.98 56.24
CA ASN A 569 -40.40 -0.50 57.60
C ASN A 569 -39.14 -0.41 58.45
N LYS A 570 -39.10 0.49 59.43
CA LYS A 570 -37.96 0.56 60.38
C LYS A 570 -38.02 -0.59 61.38
N GLY A 571 -39.22 -1.04 61.73
CA GLY A 571 -39.42 -2.21 62.61
C GLY A 571 -39.05 -3.55 61.98
N ASP A 572 -38.81 -3.62 60.67
CA ASP A 572 -38.26 -4.81 60.01
C ASP A 572 -36.74 -4.85 60.30
N ILE A 573 -36.37 -5.56 61.36
CA ILE A 573 -35.01 -5.56 61.93
C ILE A 573 -34.11 -6.50 61.12
N ASP A 574 -34.65 -7.64 60.68
CA ASP A 574 -33.93 -8.58 59.82
C ASP A 574 -34.00 -8.22 58.32
N MET A 575 -34.77 -7.18 57.96
CA MET A 575 -34.88 -6.59 56.62
C MET A 575 -35.40 -7.58 55.58
N ASN A 576 -36.30 -8.48 55.99
CA ASN A 576 -36.88 -9.51 55.13
C ASN A 576 -38.20 -9.07 54.46
N SER A 577 -38.62 -7.81 54.64
CA SER A 577 -39.88 -7.16 54.25
C SER A 577 -41.08 -7.33 55.18
N ALA A 578 -40.97 -8.10 56.27
CA ALA A 578 -42.11 -8.43 57.13
C ALA A 578 -41.81 -8.22 58.61
N THR A 579 -42.39 -7.18 59.20
CA THR A 579 -42.23 -6.89 60.63
C THR A 579 -43.06 -7.85 61.48
N ASN A 580 -42.42 -8.81 62.15
CA ASN A 580 -43.10 -9.86 62.90
C ASN A 580 -42.36 -10.22 64.21
N SER A 581 -42.76 -11.31 64.87
CA SER A 581 -42.18 -11.73 66.16
C SER A 581 -40.72 -12.17 66.09
N LEU A 582 -40.20 -12.52 64.92
CA LEU A 582 -38.79 -12.79 64.69
C LEU A 582 -37.95 -11.52 64.89
N ASP A 583 -38.43 -10.37 64.42
CA ASP A 583 -37.79 -9.07 64.66
C ASP A 583 -37.77 -8.70 66.15
N GLU A 584 -38.85 -8.97 66.89
CA GLU A 584 -38.85 -8.76 68.34
C GLU A 584 -37.80 -9.64 69.02
N THR A 585 -37.59 -10.85 68.51
CA THR A 585 -36.56 -11.76 69.01
C THR A 585 -35.17 -11.19 68.75
N LYS A 586 -34.93 -10.60 67.58
CA LYS A 586 -33.69 -9.88 67.28
C LYS A 586 -33.45 -8.72 68.25
N TRP A 587 -34.46 -7.87 68.46
CA TRP A 587 -34.36 -6.78 69.43
C TRP A 587 -34.05 -7.29 70.85
N LYS A 588 -34.68 -8.37 71.32
CA LYS A 588 -34.42 -8.96 72.65
C LYS A 588 -32.97 -9.42 72.84
N LEU A 589 -32.31 -9.86 71.76
CA LEU A 589 -30.91 -10.29 71.78
C LEU A 589 -29.92 -9.11 71.82
N THR A 590 -30.34 -7.92 71.39
CA THR A 590 -29.48 -6.73 71.29
C THR A 590 -29.86 -5.60 72.24
N GLN A 591 -30.96 -5.73 72.98
CA GLN A 591 -31.40 -4.75 73.97
C GLN A 591 -30.30 -4.42 74.99
N ASN A 592 -30.32 -3.18 75.49
CA ASN A 592 -29.34 -2.58 76.39
C ASN A 592 -27.93 -2.38 75.81
N LYS A 593 -27.72 -2.63 74.51
CA LYS A 593 -26.49 -2.21 73.82
C LYS A 593 -26.53 -0.72 73.54
N THR A 594 -25.44 -0.03 73.84
CA THR A 594 -25.26 1.42 73.64
C THR A 594 -23.95 1.69 72.92
N THR A 595 -23.94 2.64 71.98
CA THR A 595 -22.73 3.07 71.28
C THR A 595 -22.01 4.18 72.04
N GLY A 596 -20.70 4.26 71.86
CA GLY A 596 -19.87 5.36 72.40
C GLY A 596 -19.86 6.60 71.51
N ILE A 597 -20.54 6.56 70.36
CA ILE A 597 -20.54 7.63 69.36
C ILE A 597 -21.37 8.81 69.85
N SER A 598 -20.79 10.01 69.74
CA SER A 598 -21.53 11.26 69.93
C SER A 598 -22.22 11.67 68.64
N PHE A 599 -23.49 12.05 68.76
CA PHE A 599 -24.37 12.48 67.68
C PHE A 599 -24.69 13.98 67.82
N ASN A 600 -24.98 14.63 66.69
CA ASN A 600 -25.52 15.99 66.65
C ASN A 600 -26.99 16.03 67.05
#